data_AF-A0A818Q4V0-F1
#
_entry.id   AF-A0A818Q4V0-F1
#
_cell.length_a   1.000
_cell.length_b   1.000
_cell.length_c   1.000
_cell.angle_alpha   90.00
_cell.angle_beta   90.00
_cell.angle_gamma   90.00
#
_symmetry.space_group_name_H-M   'P 1'
#
loop_
_entity.id
_entity.type
_entity.pdbx_description
1 polymer ?
#
loop_
_entity_poly.entity_id
_entity_poly.type
_entity_poly.pdbx_seq_one_letter_code
_entity_poly.pdbx_strand_id
1 'polypeptide(L)'
;MMFLLFILLVGIEQCLSISSPVHPFATYKHSVELQVNVADLWWTVNDAETEVVLELHINTTGWIALGISPAGGMTGADIAVGWVDQTGNVYMQDRHALTTAKPILDNTTTDWFVLNGREQDGWTAIQFKRLLDTCDPMDVRIKSGTNNLIFAYGLTDPDLDQPNGDISYHENRRGSRILPLRSYANPPVEAKFAELEYFDFRMNNYLVPSNDTTYYCKMFKAPTNYAVKRHVIAHKILIEPSNRDLVHHLLLHECSPMAKFDDKNLPDGLCNDLAEMLAMCMIVEFPEVAGYPVGAESNIKYYVIQMHYDNPHRIANRRDSTSLRFYLGKELRQYDIGYFTFGLVADPTGIAIPPRVNEFVIDSYCPAIATKNFPESGITVISAFPHTHLQGKFNLHVQK
;
A
#
# COMPACT_ATOMS: atom_id res chain seq x y z
N MET A 1 -19.82 1.10 23.64
CA MET A 1 -19.08 2.20 22.97
C MET A 1 -18.36 1.58 21.79
N MET A 2 -18.61 2.10 20.59
CA MET A 2 -18.25 1.51 19.30
C MET A 2 -16.72 1.43 19.18
N PHE A 3 -16.19 0.23 18.99
CA PHE A 3 -14.76 0.00 18.82
C PHE A 3 -14.42 0.23 17.33
N LEU A 4 -13.85 1.39 17.00
CA LEU A 4 -13.16 1.55 15.72
C LEU A 4 -11.76 0.95 15.87
N LEU A 5 -11.61 -0.27 15.37
CA LEU A 5 -10.31 -0.87 15.08
C LEU A 5 -9.84 -0.28 13.75
N PHE A 6 -8.93 0.70 13.82
CA PHE A 6 -8.35 1.32 12.64
C PHE A 6 -7.04 0.58 12.33
N ILE A 7 -7.11 -0.36 11.38
CA ILE A 7 -5.95 -1.08 10.90
C ILE A 7 -5.41 -0.31 9.70
N LEU A 8 -4.34 0.45 9.89
CA LEU A 8 -3.57 1.02 8.78
C LEU A 8 -2.65 -0.08 8.22
N LEU A 9 -3.25 -1.06 7.54
CA LEU A 9 -2.51 -2.02 6.74
C LEU A 9 -2.24 -1.36 5.39
N VAL A 10 -1.03 -0.82 5.31
CA VAL A 10 -0.55 -0.06 4.18
C VAL A 10 -0.26 -1.02 3.04
N GLY A 11 -1.18 -1.09 2.07
CA GLY A 11 -0.93 -1.76 0.79
C GLY A 11 0.19 -1.04 0.03
N ILE A 12 0.88 -1.79 -0.84
CA ILE A 12 1.98 -1.30 -1.67
C ILE A 12 1.40 -0.37 -2.73
N GLU A 13 1.16 0.90 -2.40
CA GLU A 13 1.05 1.94 -3.42
C GLU A 13 2.42 2.56 -3.57
N GLN A 14 3.19 2.11 -4.56
CA GLN A 14 4.33 2.90 -5.01
C GLN A 14 3.81 4.23 -5.56
N CYS A 15 4.67 5.24 -5.57
CA CYS A 15 4.42 6.63 -5.98
C CYS A 15 4.00 6.82 -7.45
N LEU A 16 3.34 5.87 -8.06
CA LEU A 16 3.16 5.82 -9.48
C LEU A 16 2.06 6.79 -9.94
N SER A 17 2.37 7.56 -10.97
CA SER A 17 1.37 8.34 -11.69
C SER A 17 0.68 7.39 -12.66
N ILE A 18 -0.64 7.51 -12.78
CA ILE A 18 -1.41 6.94 -13.88
C ILE A 18 -0.67 7.17 -15.19
N SER A 19 -0.39 6.09 -15.93
CA SER A 19 0.30 6.14 -17.21
C SER A 19 -0.65 6.09 -18.40
N SER A 20 -1.89 5.65 -18.18
CA SER A 20 -2.91 5.56 -19.20
C SER A 20 -3.26 6.95 -19.77
N PRO A 21 -3.20 7.14 -21.10
CA PRO A 21 -3.69 8.35 -21.75
C PRO A 21 -5.24 8.40 -21.78
N VAL A 22 -5.88 7.28 -21.47
CA VAL A 22 -7.33 7.10 -21.50
C VAL A 22 -7.93 7.65 -20.21
N HIS A 23 -8.88 8.58 -20.33
CA HIS A 23 -9.51 9.22 -19.17
C HIS A 23 -10.50 8.27 -18.48
N PRO A 24 -10.60 8.23 -17.14
CA PRO A 24 -11.58 7.35 -16.50
C PRO A 24 -13.04 7.69 -16.88
N PHE A 25 -13.91 6.67 -16.99
CA PHE A 25 -15.34 6.84 -17.30
C PHE A 25 -16.12 7.58 -16.20
N ALA A 26 -15.61 7.58 -14.98
CA ALA A 26 -16.21 8.20 -13.82
C ALA A 26 -15.17 8.87 -12.92
N THR A 27 -15.65 9.61 -11.91
CA THR A 27 -14.79 10.08 -10.82
C THR A 27 -14.64 8.97 -9.78
N TYR A 28 -13.39 8.64 -9.44
CA TYR A 28 -13.07 7.63 -8.45
C TYR A 28 -12.46 8.25 -7.20
N LYS A 29 -12.70 7.59 -6.06
CA LYS A 29 -12.07 7.97 -4.81
C LYS A 29 -10.61 7.57 -4.76
N HIS A 30 -10.24 6.48 -5.41
CA HIS A 30 -8.91 5.91 -5.35
C HIS A 30 -8.39 5.55 -6.74
N SER A 31 -7.07 5.54 -6.88
CA SER A 31 -6.37 5.16 -8.10
C SER A 31 -4.96 4.66 -7.80
N VAL A 32 -4.48 3.68 -8.55
CA VAL A 32 -3.12 3.15 -8.45
C VAL A 32 -2.64 2.66 -9.81
N GLU A 33 -1.36 2.88 -10.13
CA GLU A 33 -0.71 2.18 -11.24
C GLU A 33 -0.32 0.78 -10.76
N LEU A 34 -0.97 -0.25 -11.31
CA LEU A 34 -0.67 -1.65 -11.01
C LEU A 34 0.69 -2.05 -11.59
N GLN A 35 1.05 -1.54 -12.76
CA GLN A 35 2.35 -1.79 -13.38
C GLN A 35 2.75 -0.60 -14.26
N VAL A 36 3.99 -0.14 -14.07
CA VAL A 36 4.57 1.02 -14.76
C VAL A 36 4.35 0.95 -16.28
N ASN A 37 3.63 1.93 -16.82
CA ASN A 37 3.28 2.08 -18.25
C ASN A 37 2.47 0.92 -18.85
N VAL A 38 1.86 0.08 -18.02
CA VAL A 38 1.17 -1.14 -18.46
C VAL A 38 -0.25 -1.22 -17.93
N ALA A 39 -0.49 -0.99 -16.64
CA ALA A 39 -1.80 -1.22 -16.05
C ALA A 39 -2.10 -0.20 -14.94
N ASP A 40 -3.27 0.42 -15.01
CA ASP A 40 -3.81 1.36 -14.03
C ASP A 40 -5.18 0.89 -13.54
N LEU A 41 -5.46 1.13 -12.26
CA LEU A 41 -6.71 0.77 -11.62
C LEU A 41 -7.28 1.95 -10.85
N TRP A 42 -8.56 2.21 -11.05
CA TRP A 42 -9.35 3.13 -10.23
C TRP A 42 -10.45 2.36 -9.51
N TRP A 43 -10.83 2.82 -8.32
CA TRP A 43 -11.98 2.23 -7.64
C TRP A 43 -12.68 3.18 -6.69
N THR A 44 -13.96 2.89 -6.47
CA THR A 44 -14.79 3.49 -5.44
C THR A 44 -15.60 2.38 -4.80
N VAL A 45 -15.60 2.33 -3.46
CA VAL A 45 -16.51 1.47 -2.71
C VAL A 45 -17.72 2.29 -2.28
N ASN A 46 -18.91 1.75 -2.57
CA ASN A 46 -20.17 2.22 -2.02
C ASN A 46 -20.55 1.31 -0.85
N ASP A 47 -20.16 1.69 0.37
CA ASP A 47 -20.47 0.89 1.56
C ASP A 47 -21.98 0.81 1.85
N ALA A 48 -22.79 1.77 1.38
CA ALA A 48 -24.24 1.74 1.58
C ALA A 48 -24.90 0.67 0.71
N GLU A 49 -24.43 0.50 -0.53
CA GLU A 49 -24.89 -0.51 -1.47
C GLU A 49 -24.08 -1.81 -1.42
N THR A 50 -23.06 -1.87 -0.55
CA THR A 50 -22.15 -3.01 -0.38
C THR A 50 -21.50 -3.46 -1.68
N GLU A 51 -21.14 -2.51 -2.54
CA GLU A 51 -20.56 -2.76 -3.86
C GLU A 51 -19.28 -1.98 -4.10
N VAL A 52 -18.49 -2.46 -5.05
CA VAL A 52 -17.30 -1.80 -5.56
C VAL A 52 -17.43 -1.61 -7.07
N VAL A 53 -17.06 -0.41 -7.53
CA VAL A 53 -16.87 -0.14 -8.95
C VAL A 53 -15.37 0.02 -9.18
N LEU A 54 -14.84 -0.75 -10.12
CA LEU A 54 -13.43 -0.75 -10.50
C LEU A 54 -13.30 -0.43 -11.97
N GLU A 55 -12.29 0.34 -12.35
CA GLU A 55 -11.95 0.58 -13.75
C GLU A 55 -10.50 0.24 -13.97
N LEU A 56 -10.26 -0.72 -14.86
CA LEU A 56 -8.95 -1.24 -15.18
C LEU A 56 -8.59 -0.79 -16.60
N HIS A 57 -7.46 -0.10 -16.72
CA HIS A 57 -6.86 0.23 -18.01
C HIS A 57 -5.61 -0.61 -18.18
N ILE A 58 -5.45 -1.27 -19.31
CA ILE A 58 -4.21 -1.96 -19.67
C ILE A 58 -3.77 -1.54 -21.07
N ASN A 59 -2.45 -1.33 -21.23
CA ASN A 59 -1.79 -1.03 -22.49
C ASN A 59 -1.77 -2.26 -23.42
N THR A 60 -2.93 -2.55 -24.00
CA THR A 60 -3.19 -3.61 -24.96
C THR A 60 -4.42 -3.26 -25.81
N THR A 61 -4.67 -4.04 -26.85
CA THR A 61 -5.88 -4.01 -27.68
C THR A 61 -6.52 -5.40 -27.72
N GLY A 62 -6.54 -6.06 -26.57
CA GLY A 62 -6.99 -7.43 -26.42
C GLY A 62 -7.66 -7.61 -25.08
N TRP A 63 -7.91 -8.86 -24.70
CA TRP A 63 -8.58 -9.11 -23.42
C TRP A 63 -7.74 -8.65 -22.22
N ILE A 64 -8.42 -8.13 -21.21
CA ILE A 64 -7.87 -7.75 -19.91
C ILE A 64 -8.62 -8.51 -18.81
N ALA A 65 -7.92 -8.82 -17.72
CA ALA A 65 -8.52 -9.49 -16.58
C ALA A 65 -8.14 -8.83 -15.27
N LEU A 66 -9.11 -8.78 -14.36
CA LEU A 66 -8.95 -8.37 -12.98
C LEU A 66 -9.48 -9.49 -12.09
N GLY A 67 -8.72 -9.86 -11.06
CA GLY A 67 -9.17 -10.87 -10.12
C GLY A 67 -8.84 -10.55 -8.67
N ILE A 68 -9.66 -11.09 -7.77
CA ILE A 68 -9.46 -11.05 -6.33
C ILE A 68 -8.94 -12.42 -5.92
N SER A 69 -7.82 -12.45 -5.21
CA SER A 69 -7.10 -13.69 -4.88
C SER A 69 -6.95 -13.88 -3.38
N PRO A 70 -7.06 -15.12 -2.87
CA PRO A 70 -6.77 -15.42 -1.46
C PRO A 70 -5.31 -15.16 -1.09
N ALA A 71 -4.37 -15.31 -2.04
CA ALA A 71 -2.93 -15.28 -1.76
C ALA A 71 -2.08 -14.54 -2.83
N GLY A 72 -2.72 -13.80 -3.75
CA GLY A 72 -2.04 -13.07 -4.82
C GLY A 72 -1.61 -13.92 -6.03
N GLY A 73 -2.03 -15.18 -6.08
CA GLY A 73 -1.87 -16.09 -7.24
C GLY A 73 -3.21 -16.50 -7.85
N MET A 74 -3.19 -17.29 -8.92
CA MET A 74 -4.41 -17.71 -9.62
C MET A 74 -5.27 -18.69 -8.81
N THR A 75 -4.67 -19.63 -8.08
CA THR A 75 -5.43 -20.65 -7.35
C THR A 75 -6.40 -20.03 -6.34
N GLY A 76 -7.68 -20.34 -6.50
CA GLY A 76 -8.79 -19.82 -5.70
C GLY A 76 -9.20 -18.38 -6.03
N ALA A 77 -8.72 -17.81 -7.13
CA ALA A 77 -9.07 -16.45 -7.52
C ALA A 77 -10.41 -16.38 -8.25
N ASP A 78 -11.13 -15.30 -7.96
CA ASP A 78 -12.38 -14.86 -8.59
C ASP A 78 -12.04 -13.73 -9.58
N ILE A 79 -12.39 -13.87 -10.86
CA ILE A 79 -11.78 -13.17 -12.00
C ILE A 79 -12.84 -12.70 -13.00
N ALA A 80 -12.90 -11.38 -13.23
CA ALA A 80 -13.52 -10.83 -14.43
C ALA A 80 -12.53 -10.77 -15.58
N VAL A 81 -12.92 -11.29 -16.75
CA VAL A 81 -12.19 -11.11 -18.01
C VAL A 81 -13.05 -10.31 -18.98
N GLY A 82 -12.53 -9.24 -19.56
CA GLY A 82 -13.27 -8.44 -20.53
C GLY A 82 -12.44 -8.00 -21.72
N TRP A 83 -13.10 -7.64 -22.82
CA TRP A 83 -12.49 -7.14 -24.05
C TRP A 83 -13.48 -6.25 -24.80
N VAL A 84 -12.98 -5.52 -25.80
CA VAL A 84 -13.80 -4.66 -26.66
C VAL A 84 -13.57 -5.08 -28.10
N ASP A 85 -14.62 -5.51 -28.79
CA ASP A 85 -14.47 -5.96 -30.17
C ASP A 85 -14.19 -4.78 -31.14
N GLN A 86 -13.90 -5.14 -32.38
CA GLN A 86 -13.62 -4.18 -33.47
C GLN A 86 -14.80 -3.23 -33.78
N THR A 87 -16.01 -3.54 -33.34
CA THR A 87 -17.20 -2.69 -33.51
C THR A 87 -17.47 -1.79 -32.30
N GLY A 88 -16.67 -1.94 -31.23
CA GLY A 88 -16.79 -1.20 -29.98
C GLY A 88 -17.71 -1.85 -28.95
N ASN A 89 -18.18 -3.08 -29.18
CA ASN A 89 -18.99 -3.79 -28.19
C ASN A 89 -18.09 -4.31 -27.08
N VAL A 90 -18.58 -4.20 -25.85
CA VAL A 90 -17.86 -4.64 -24.65
C VAL A 90 -18.38 -6.00 -24.23
N TYR A 91 -17.45 -6.93 -24.01
CA TYR A 91 -17.75 -8.27 -23.53
C TYR A 91 -17.06 -8.52 -22.20
N MET A 92 -17.68 -9.36 -21.37
CA MET A 92 -17.15 -9.76 -20.08
C MET A 92 -17.54 -11.21 -19.78
N GLN A 93 -16.66 -11.91 -19.07
CA GLN A 93 -16.84 -13.24 -18.55
C GLN A 93 -16.45 -13.29 -17.09
N ASP A 94 -17.37 -13.81 -16.29
CA ASP A 94 -17.13 -14.18 -14.91
C ASP A 94 -16.45 -15.55 -14.86
N ARG A 95 -15.32 -15.65 -14.17
CA ARG A 95 -14.47 -16.84 -14.15
C ARG A 95 -13.87 -17.04 -12.76
N HIS A 96 -13.66 -18.30 -12.38
CA HIS A 96 -12.89 -18.64 -11.20
C HIS A 96 -11.76 -19.62 -11.53
N ALA A 97 -10.66 -19.51 -10.80
CA ALA A 97 -9.46 -20.28 -11.04
C ALA A 97 -9.25 -21.35 -9.96
N LEU A 98 -9.45 -22.62 -10.30
CA LEU A 98 -9.21 -23.73 -9.38
C LEU A 98 -7.71 -24.04 -9.19
N THR A 99 -6.89 -23.67 -10.17
CA THR A 99 -5.44 -23.92 -10.21
C THR A 99 -4.76 -22.76 -10.94
N THR A 100 -3.49 -22.93 -11.31
CA THR A 100 -2.74 -22.04 -12.20
C THR A 100 -3.03 -22.26 -13.69
N ALA A 101 -3.93 -23.19 -14.03
CA ALA A 101 -4.43 -23.37 -15.39
C ALA A 101 -5.46 -22.29 -15.77
N LYS A 102 -5.94 -22.35 -17.01
CA LYS A 102 -6.98 -21.45 -17.52
C LYS A 102 -8.20 -21.41 -16.57
N PRO A 103 -8.63 -20.23 -16.10
CA PRO A 103 -9.82 -20.10 -15.25
C PRO A 103 -11.06 -20.61 -15.97
N ILE A 104 -11.92 -21.31 -15.24
CA ILE A 104 -13.19 -21.82 -15.77
C ILE A 104 -14.26 -20.76 -15.64
N LEU A 105 -15.26 -20.78 -16.52
CA LEU A 105 -16.41 -19.88 -16.39
C LEU A 105 -17.15 -20.16 -15.08
N ASP A 106 -17.59 -19.09 -14.43
CA ASP A 106 -18.65 -19.20 -13.46
C ASP A 106 -19.99 -19.28 -14.21
N ASN A 107 -20.63 -20.43 -14.12
CA ASN A 107 -21.92 -20.69 -14.76
C ASN A 107 -23.05 -20.89 -13.74
N THR A 108 -22.72 -20.80 -12.45
CA THR A 108 -23.68 -20.96 -11.36
C THR A 108 -24.28 -19.63 -10.96
N THR A 109 -23.48 -18.57 -11.04
CA THR A 109 -23.77 -17.22 -10.59
C THR A 109 -23.09 -16.22 -11.54
N THR A 110 -23.47 -14.96 -11.43
CA THR A 110 -22.82 -13.87 -12.18
C THR A 110 -22.69 -12.72 -11.21
N ASP A 111 -21.48 -12.54 -10.73
CA ASP A 111 -21.16 -11.66 -9.61
C ASP A 111 -20.39 -10.43 -10.07
N TRP A 112 -19.70 -10.56 -11.20
CA TRP A 112 -19.14 -9.44 -11.94
C TRP A 112 -20.13 -8.88 -12.96
N PHE A 113 -20.11 -7.56 -13.11
CA PHE A 113 -20.89 -6.84 -14.12
C PHE A 113 -20.00 -5.85 -14.86
N VAL A 114 -20.21 -5.73 -16.17
CA VAL A 114 -19.57 -4.69 -16.98
C VAL A 114 -20.48 -3.48 -17.08
N LEU A 115 -19.93 -2.29 -16.83
CA LEU A 115 -20.67 -1.02 -16.91
C LEU A 115 -20.30 -0.27 -18.20
N ASN A 116 -19.01 -0.18 -18.50
CA ASN A 116 -18.47 0.52 -19.67
C ASN A 116 -17.19 -0.17 -20.14
N GLY A 117 -16.83 0.05 -21.40
CA GLY A 117 -15.56 -0.43 -21.94
C GLY A 117 -15.23 0.28 -23.25
N ARG A 118 -13.94 0.50 -23.50
CA ARG A 118 -13.46 1.04 -24.78
C ARG A 118 -12.00 0.69 -25.03
N GLU A 119 -11.64 0.70 -26.30
CA GLU A 119 -10.25 0.73 -26.73
C GLU A 119 -9.90 2.08 -27.33
N GLN A 120 -8.84 2.69 -26.81
CA GLN A 120 -8.40 4.01 -27.24
C GLN A 120 -6.89 4.14 -27.03
N ASP A 121 -6.17 4.69 -28.01
CA ASP A 121 -4.74 4.99 -27.93
C ASP A 121 -3.84 3.78 -27.57
N GLY A 122 -4.25 2.57 -27.98
CA GLY A 122 -3.54 1.32 -27.69
C GLY A 122 -3.80 0.74 -26.29
N TRP A 123 -4.82 1.26 -25.58
CA TRP A 123 -5.25 0.79 -24.28
C TRP A 123 -6.68 0.26 -24.31
N THR A 124 -6.90 -0.87 -23.64
CA THR A 124 -8.22 -1.41 -23.32
C THR A 124 -8.59 -0.95 -21.92
N ALA A 125 -9.71 -0.25 -21.79
CA ALA A 125 -10.25 0.29 -20.54
C ALA A 125 -11.63 -0.32 -20.28
N ILE A 126 -11.83 -1.00 -19.15
CA ILE A 126 -13.12 -1.60 -18.77
C ILE A 126 -13.48 -1.26 -17.33
N GLN A 127 -14.73 -0.85 -17.15
CA GLN A 127 -15.34 -0.58 -15.86
C GLN A 127 -16.18 -1.78 -15.42
N PHE A 128 -15.79 -2.37 -14.29
CA PHE A 128 -16.42 -3.50 -13.63
C PHE A 128 -17.18 -3.06 -12.38
N LYS A 129 -18.21 -3.82 -12.02
CA LYS A 129 -18.96 -3.71 -10.76
C LYS A 129 -19.09 -5.09 -10.13
N ARG A 130 -18.96 -5.15 -8.81
CA ARG A 130 -19.12 -6.39 -8.02
C ARG A 130 -19.61 -6.07 -6.61
N LEU A 131 -20.39 -6.97 -6.01
CA LEU A 131 -20.69 -6.91 -4.57
C LEU A 131 -19.43 -7.18 -3.74
N LEU A 132 -19.38 -6.65 -2.51
CA LEU A 132 -18.28 -6.91 -1.59
C LEU A 132 -18.30 -8.36 -1.08
N ASP A 133 -19.50 -8.91 -0.86
CA ASP A 133 -19.76 -10.30 -0.51
C ASP A 133 -20.91 -10.81 -1.40
N THR A 134 -20.60 -11.73 -2.30
CA THR A 134 -21.52 -12.28 -3.30
C THR A 134 -22.34 -13.43 -2.73
N CYS A 135 -21.95 -13.93 -1.55
CA CYS A 135 -22.49 -15.15 -0.93
C CYS A 135 -22.26 -16.43 -1.76
N ASP A 136 -21.45 -16.36 -2.82
CA ASP A 136 -20.99 -17.52 -3.58
C ASP A 136 -19.80 -18.20 -2.86
N PRO A 137 -19.84 -19.52 -2.61
CA PRO A 137 -18.71 -20.27 -2.03
C PRO A 137 -17.43 -20.29 -2.86
N MET A 138 -17.52 -20.07 -4.18
CA MET A 138 -16.40 -20.05 -5.12
C MET A 138 -15.71 -18.68 -5.18
N ASP A 139 -16.34 -17.66 -4.62
CA ASP A 139 -15.89 -16.28 -4.67
C ASP A 139 -15.02 -15.83 -3.50
N VAL A 140 -14.19 -14.84 -3.77
CA VAL A 140 -13.37 -14.19 -2.75
C VAL A 140 -14.06 -12.95 -2.22
N ARG A 141 -14.42 -12.96 -0.94
CA ARG A 141 -14.99 -11.78 -0.27
C ARG A 141 -13.99 -10.63 -0.20
N ILE A 142 -14.45 -9.42 -0.52
CA ILE A 142 -13.68 -8.19 -0.34
C ILE A 142 -13.80 -7.74 1.12
N LYS A 143 -12.73 -7.97 1.88
CA LYS A 143 -12.70 -7.69 3.32
C LYS A 143 -12.20 -6.27 3.58
N SER A 144 -12.54 -5.75 4.76
CA SER A 144 -11.85 -4.57 5.31
C SER A 144 -10.36 -4.88 5.51
N GLY A 145 -9.51 -3.88 5.33
CA GLY A 145 -8.06 -4.08 5.25
C GLY A 145 -7.62 -4.40 3.83
N THR A 146 -6.59 -5.22 3.67
CA THR A 146 -5.94 -5.50 2.38
C THR A 146 -6.56 -6.70 1.66
N ASN A 147 -6.68 -6.59 0.35
CA ASN A 147 -7.11 -7.64 -0.56
C ASN A 147 -6.00 -7.87 -1.59
N ASN A 148 -5.74 -9.12 -1.98
CA ASN A 148 -4.81 -9.38 -3.08
C ASN A 148 -5.58 -9.28 -4.39
N LEU A 149 -5.12 -8.41 -5.28
CA LEU A 149 -5.58 -8.33 -6.64
C LEU A 149 -4.55 -8.96 -7.57
N ILE A 150 -5.04 -9.59 -8.62
CA ILE A 150 -4.25 -10.07 -9.74
C ILE A 150 -4.80 -9.43 -11.01
N PHE A 151 -3.92 -9.19 -11.98
CA PHE A 151 -4.33 -8.77 -13.31
C PHE A 151 -3.54 -9.55 -14.36
N ALA A 152 -4.13 -9.71 -15.54
CA ALA A 152 -3.50 -10.34 -16.69
C ALA A 152 -4.08 -9.76 -17.98
N TYR A 153 -3.37 -9.91 -19.08
CA TYR A 153 -3.86 -9.46 -20.38
C TYR A 153 -3.32 -10.27 -21.57
N GLY A 154 -4.13 -10.32 -22.61
CA GLY A 154 -3.79 -10.85 -23.92
C GLY A 154 -3.43 -9.73 -24.90
N LEU A 155 -2.85 -10.11 -26.04
CA LEU A 155 -2.55 -9.19 -27.16
C LEU A 155 -3.66 -9.17 -28.22
N THR A 156 -4.65 -10.05 -28.09
CA THR A 156 -5.77 -10.20 -29.01
C THR A 156 -7.03 -10.46 -28.22
N ASP A 157 -8.18 -10.12 -28.80
CA ASP A 157 -9.48 -10.52 -28.28
C ASP A 157 -9.64 -12.05 -28.30
N PRO A 158 -10.52 -12.60 -27.44
CA PRO A 158 -10.84 -14.01 -27.47
C PRO A 158 -11.56 -14.39 -28.77
N ASP A 159 -11.29 -15.60 -29.26
CA ASP A 159 -11.98 -16.14 -30.43
C ASP A 159 -13.43 -16.49 -30.07
N LEU A 160 -14.39 -15.68 -30.55
CA LEU A 160 -15.82 -15.83 -30.30
C LEU A 160 -16.42 -17.08 -30.96
N ASP A 161 -15.73 -17.69 -31.93
CA ASP A 161 -16.16 -18.93 -32.58
C ASP A 161 -15.87 -20.16 -31.71
N GLN A 162 -15.05 -20.00 -30.65
CA GLN A 162 -14.85 -21.02 -29.64
C GLN A 162 -15.95 -20.92 -28.55
N PRO A 163 -16.43 -22.06 -28.01
CA PRO A 163 -17.34 -22.04 -26.87
C PRO A 163 -16.75 -21.20 -25.75
N ASN A 164 -17.47 -20.13 -25.38
CA ASN A 164 -17.11 -19.21 -24.32
C ASN A 164 -15.83 -18.40 -24.55
N GLY A 165 -15.50 -18.05 -25.80
CA GLY A 165 -14.41 -17.11 -26.12
C GLY A 165 -13.07 -17.58 -25.57
N ASP A 166 -12.29 -18.35 -26.35
CA ASP A 166 -11.05 -18.93 -25.80
C ASP A 166 -10.02 -17.83 -25.49
N ILE A 167 -9.85 -17.55 -24.20
CA ILE A 167 -8.87 -16.58 -23.72
C ILE A 167 -7.47 -17.15 -23.89
N SER A 168 -6.65 -16.46 -24.67
CA SER A 168 -5.26 -16.84 -24.94
C SER A 168 -4.42 -16.82 -23.66
N TYR A 169 -3.30 -17.55 -23.64
CA TYR A 169 -2.41 -17.54 -22.48
C TYR A 169 -1.70 -16.17 -22.33
N HIS A 170 -1.73 -15.60 -21.13
CA HIS A 170 -1.12 -14.29 -20.85
C HIS A 170 0.42 -14.32 -20.78
N GLU A 171 1.07 -15.48 -20.70
CA GLU A 171 2.53 -15.56 -20.50
C GLU A 171 3.01 -14.69 -19.31
N ASN A 172 3.97 -13.79 -19.54
CA ASN A 172 4.50 -12.85 -18.55
C ASN A 172 3.67 -11.55 -18.42
N ARG A 173 2.57 -11.40 -19.17
CA ARG A 173 1.67 -10.24 -19.15
C ARG A 173 0.66 -10.34 -18.00
N ARG A 174 1.19 -10.35 -16.78
CA ARG A 174 0.41 -10.49 -15.55
C ARG A 174 1.13 -9.85 -14.36
N GLY A 175 0.38 -9.57 -13.30
CA GLY A 175 0.94 -9.10 -12.05
C GLY A 175 -0.02 -9.27 -10.88
N SER A 176 0.46 -8.94 -9.69
CA SER A 176 -0.34 -8.93 -8.46
C SER A 176 -0.02 -7.70 -7.60
N ARG A 177 -1.02 -7.21 -6.88
CA ARG A 177 -0.93 -6.07 -5.97
C ARG A 177 -1.80 -6.29 -4.74
N ILE A 178 -1.33 -5.83 -3.59
CA ILE A 178 -2.09 -5.87 -2.33
C ILE A 178 -2.66 -4.48 -2.10
N LEU A 179 -3.98 -4.34 -2.17
CA LEU A 179 -4.66 -3.03 -2.08
C LEU A 179 -5.72 -3.01 -0.97
N PRO A 180 -5.85 -1.89 -0.24
CA PRO A 180 -6.91 -1.72 0.74
C PRO A 180 -8.20 -1.24 0.07
N LEU A 181 -8.87 -2.11 -0.69
CA LEU A 181 -10.06 -1.74 -1.48
C LEU A 181 -11.15 -1.07 -0.65
N ARG A 182 -11.36 -1.52 0.60
CA ARG A 182 -12.32 -0.96 1.57
C ARG A 182 -11.68 0.01 2.58
N SER A 183 -10.62 0.72 2.21
CA SER A 183 -10.04 1.76 3.06
C SER A 183 -11.09 2.81 3.42
N TYR A 184 -11.22 3.10 4.72
CA TYR A 184 -12.20 4.06 5.26
C TYR A 184 -11.80 5.54 5.08
N ALA A 185 -10.66 5.84 4.47
CA ALA A 185 -10.27 7.22 4.21
C ALA A 185 -10.45 7.51 2.72
N ASN A 186 -11.41 8.39 2.39
CA ASN A 186 -11.24 9.19 1.17
C ASN A 186 -9.81 9.72 1.22
N PRO A 187 -8.96 9.49 0.21
CA PRO A 187 -7.61 10.00 0.25
C PRO A 187 -7.70 11.51 0.50
N PRO A 188 -6.89 12.05 1.42
CA PRO A 188 -7.03 13.43 1.81
C PRO A 188 -6.92 14.32 0.57
N VAL A 189 -7.93 15.14 0.31
CA VAL A 189 -7.93 16.05 -0.86
C VAL A 189 -6.70 16.94 -0.75
N GLU A 190 -5.76 16.84 -1.69
CA GLU A 190 -4.48 17.58 -1.60
C GLU A 190 -4.68 19.08 -1.37
N ALA A 191 -5.75 19.66 -1.92
CA ALA A 191 -6.13 21.05 -1.72
C ALA A 191 -6.30 21.44 -0.23
N LYS A 192 -6.73 20.51 0.64
CA LYS A 192 -6.84 20.72 2.09
C LYS A 192 -5.49 21.06 2.74
N PHE A 193 -4.40 20.56 2.19
CA PHE A 193 -3.04 20.70 2.75
C PHE A 193 -2.22 21.78 2.04
N ALA A 194 -2.73 22.34 0.93
CA ALA A 194 -1.99 23.30 0.10
C ALA A 194 -1.57 24.57 0.86
N GLU A 195 -2.39 25.01 1.83
CA GLU A 195 -2.14 26.22 2.62
C GLU A 195 -1.51 25.95 4.00
N LEU A 196 -1.17 24.70 4.32
CA LEU A 196 -0.60 24.37 5.62
C LEU A 196 0.92 24.61 5.63
N GLU A 197 1.41 25.05 6.78
CA GLU A 197 2.84 25.05 7.06
C GLU A 197 3.38 23.61 7.05
N TYR A 198 4.57 23.41 6.49
CA TYR A 198 5.20 22.09 6.43
C TYR A 198 6.71 22.18 6.62
N PHE A 199 7.32 21.04 6.92
CA PHE A 199 8.76 20.87 6.87
C PHE A 199 9.13 19.54 6.20
N ASP A 200 10.29 19.51 5.55
CA ASP A 200 10.75 18.36 4.78
C ASP A 200 12.06 17.80 5.34
N PHE A 201 12.14 16.47 5.40
CA PHE A 201 13.40 15.74 5.48
C PHE A 201 13.76 15.25 4.08
N ARG A 202 14.62 16.00 3.41
CA ARG A 202 15.00 15.78 2.01
C ARG A 202 16.36 15.09 1.88
N MET A 203 16.44 14.06 1.04
CA MET A 203 17.70 13.47 0.60
C MET A 203 18.45 14.46 -0.31
N ASN A 204 19.77 14.59 -0.12
CA ASN A 204 20.54 15.64 -0.81
C ASN A 204 21.26 15.07 -2.03
N ASN A 205 20.53 14.81 -3.11
CA ASN A 205 21.09 14.34 -4.38
C ASN A 205 22.00 13.12 -4.22
N TYR A 206 21.56 12.16 -3.39
CA TYR A 206 22.35 11.00 -2.98
C TYR A 206 22.60 10.09 -4.19
N LEU A 207 23.86 9.74 -4.44
CA LEU A 207 24.22 8.81 -5.51
C LEU A 207 23.97 7.38 -5.02
N VAL A 208 22.92 6.75 -5.55
CA VAL A 208 22.55 5.39 -5.16
C VAL A 208 23.51 4.39 -5.82
N PRO A 209 24.17 3.51 -5.05
CA PRO A 209 25.00 2.44 -5.60
C PRO A 209 24.23 1.56 -6.59
N SER A 210 24.92 1.03 -7.59
CA SER A 210 24.35 0.07 -8.56
C SER A 210 24.24 -1.36 -7.99
N ASN A 211 24.18 -1.50 -6.66
CA ASN A 211 23.94 -2.78 -6.00
C ASN A 211 22.46 -3.14 -6.09
N ASP A 212 22.15 -4.43 -6.07
CA ASP A 212 20.78 -4.96 -6.09
C ASP A 212 19.91 -4.35 -4.99
N THR A 213 20.45 -4.28 -3.77
CA THR A 213 19.81 -3.68 -2.60
C THR A 213 20.76 -2.72 -1.92
N THR A 214 20.26 -1.53 -1.55
CA THR A 214 21.02 -0.56 -0.73
C THR A 214 20.16 -0.03 0.41
N TYR A 215 20.69 -0.12 1.63
CA TYR A 215 20.16 0.62 2.78
C TYR A 215 21.06 1.83 3.05
N TYR A 216 20.44 3.00 3.18
CA TYR A 216 21.17 4.25 3.44
C TYR A 216 20.47 5.06 4.52
N CYS A 217 21.23 5.42 5.56
CA CYS A 217 20.74 6.24 6.64
C CYS A 217 21.20 7.70 6.50
N LYS A 218 20.28 8.64 6.76
CA LYS A 218 20.58 10.07 6.84
C LYS A 218 19.92 10.68 8.07
N MET A 219 20.72 11.41 8.83
CA MET A 219 20.27 12.14 10.01
C MET A 219 19.77 13.55 9.63
N PHE A 220 18.71 13.97 10.30
CA PHE A 220 18.07 15.27 10.21
C PHE A 220 17.94 15.87 11.61
N LYS A 221 18.17 17.17 11.73
CA LYS A 221 17.86 17.89 12.98
C LYS A 221 16.34 18.04 13.09
N ALA A 222 15.80 17.81 14.28
CA ALA A 222 14.42 18.12 14.58
C ALA A 222 14.15 19.61 14.31
N PRO A 223 12.95 19.99 13.83
CA PRO A 223 12.57 21.38 13.68
C PRO A 223 12.62 22.11 15.03
N THR A 224 13.60 22.99 15.19
CA THR A 224 13.84 23.75 16.44
C THR A 224 13.29 25.17 16.40
N ASN A 225 12.75 25.58 15.25
CA ASN A 225 12.16 26.90 15.02
C ASN A 225 10.81 27.11 15.72
N TYR A 226 10.22 26.05 16.29
CA TYR A 226 8.94 26.16 17.00
C TYR A 226 9.17 26.40 18.49
N ALA A 227 8.99 27.66 18.90
CA ALA A 227 9.07 28.08 20.30
C ALA A 227 7.97 27.46 21.20
N VAL A 228 6.90 26.95 20.58
CA VAL A 228 5.76 26.30 21.24
C VAL A 228 5.53 24.91 20.64
N LYS A 229 4.80 24.06 21.36
CA LYS A 229 4.32 22.77 20.84
C LYS A 229 3.46 22.98 19.60
N ARG A 230 3.68 22.16 18.58
CA ARG A 230 2.86 22.08 17.35
C ARG A 230 2.48 20.62 17.11
N HIS A 231 1.43 20.40 16.32
CA HIS A 231 1.02 19.08 15.88
C HIS A 231 1.26 18.92 14.38
N VAL A 232 1.99 17.87 14.02
CA VAL A 232 1.94 17.30 12.68
C VAL A 232 0.62 16.55 12.56
N ILE A 233 -0.14 16.82 11.49
CA ILE A 233 -1.47 16.25 11.26
C ILE A 233 -1.54 15.36 10.01
N ALA A 234 -0.52 15.41 9.17
CA ALA A 234 -0.37 14.54 8.02
C ALA A 234 1.09 14.46 7.57
N HIS A 235 1.43 13.44 6.80
CA HIS A 235 2.71 13.31 6.13
C HIS A 235 2.57 12.77 4.70
N LYS A 236 3.58 13.00 3.85
CA LYS A 236 3.64 12.49 2.48
C LYS A 236 5.09 12.27 2.06
N ILE A 237 5.36 11.23 1.28
CA ILE A 237 6.65 11.03 0.62
C ILE A 237 6.58 11.66 -0.77
N LEU A 238 7.62 12.39 -1.16
CA LEU A 238 7.78 13.03 -2.45
C LEU A 238 8.93 12.34 -3.17
N ILE A 239 8.61 11.53 -4.19
CA ILE A 239 9.59 10.78 -4.97
C ILE A 239 9.58 11.32 -6.39
N GLU A 240 10.76 11.60 -6.93
CA GLU A 240 10.92 12.01 -8.32
C GLU A 240 10.43 10.89 -9.26
N PRO A 241 9.73 11.19 -10.36
CA PRO A 241 9.19 10.17 -11.26
C PRO A 241 10.20 9.12 -11.71
N SER A 242 11.45 9.53 -11.95
CA SER A 242 12.56 8.66 -12.33
C SER A 242 13.10 7.76 -11.22
N ASN A 243 12.60 7.88 -9.98
CA ASN A 243 13.05 7.14 -8.80
C ASN A 243 11.98 6.30 -8.12
N ARG A 244 10.78 6.25 -8.70
CA ARG A 244 9.64 5.50 -8.12
C ARG A 244 9.80 3.99 -8.16
N ASP A 245 10.57 3.50 -9.13
CA ASP A 245 10.97 2.10 -9.27
C ASP A 245 12.11 1.70 -8.31
N LEU A 246 12.76 2.68 -7.68
CA LEU A 246 13.97 2.47 -6.87
C LEU A 246 13.71 2.62 -5.38
N VAL A 247 12.92 3.61 -4.97
CA VAL A 247 12.62 3.86 -3.57
C VAL A 247 11.56 2.86 -3.11
N HIS A 248 11.96 1.87 -2.30
CA HIS A 248 11.08 0.78 -1.91
C HIS A 248 10.32 1.09 -0.60
N HIS A 249 11.03 1.52 0.44
CA HIS A 249 10.45 2.02 1.69
C HIS A 249 11.43 2.92 2.45
N LEU A 250 10.93 3.62 3.46
CA LEU A 250 11.77 4.34 4.43
C LEU A 250 11.32 4.05 5.87
N LEU A 251 12.29 3.95 6.77
CA LEU A 251 12.05 3.97 8.21
C LEU A 251 12.44 5.33 8.76
N LEU A 252 11.63 5.83 9.69
CA LEU A 252 11.91 7.03 10.46
C LEU A 252 12.17 6.63 11.90
N HIS A 253 13.34 7.01 12.41
CA HIS A 253 13.74 6.80 13.79
C HIS A 253 13.87 8.13 14.51
N GLU A 254 13.53 8.14 15.80
CA GLU A 254 13.80 9.24 16.70
C GLU A 254 15.00 8.94 17.56
N CYS A 255 15.98 9.82 17.51
CA CYS A 255 17.27 9.60 18.13
C CYS A 255 17.52 10.57 19.28
N SER A 256 18.08 10.01 20.36
CA SER A 256 18.70 10.79 21.43
C SER A 256 19.84 11.63 20.86
N PRO A 257 20.13 12.82 21.43
CA PRO A 257 21.35 13.58 21.11
C PRO A 257 22.65 12.80 21.31
N MET A 258 22.61 11.72 22.10
CA MET A 258 23.76 10.88 22.42
C MET A 258 23.92 9.69 21.48
N ALA A 259 23.01 9.48 20.52
CA ALA A 259 23.12 8.42 19.54
C ALA A 259 24.38 8.61 18.70
N LYS A 260 25.21 7.56 18.63
CA LYS A 260 26.32 7.45 17.70
C LYS A 260 25.86 6.69 16.47
N PHE A 261 26.60 6.88 15.40
CA PHE A 261 26.34 6.26 14.12
C PHE A 261 27.59 5.51 13.70
N ASP A 262 27.40 4.32 13.13
CA ASP A 262 28.51 3.61 12.49
C ASP A 262 28.92 4.31 11.17
N ASP A 263 29.96 3.79 10.52
CA ASP A 263 30.45 4.32 9.24
C ASP A 263 29.41 4.23 8.10
N LYS A 264 28.30 3.52 8.31
CA LYS A 264 27.17 3.39 7.38
C LYS A 264 25.97 4.26 7.78
N ASN A 265 26.15 5.14 8.75
CA ASN A 265 25.13 5.98 9.37
C ASN A 265 24.00 5.19 10.08
N LEU A 266 24.23 3.93 10.45
CA LEU A 266 23.24 3.15 11.20
C LEU A 266 23.21 3.60 12.67
N PRO A 267 22.02 3.81 13.26
CA PRO A 267 21.90 4.25 14.64
C PRO A 267 22.37 3.20 15.65
N ASP A 268 23.11 3.62 16.68
CA ASP A 268 23.65 2.76 17.75
C ASP A 268 22.65 2.47 18.89
N GLY A 269 21.45 1.96 18.58
CA GLY A 269 20.50 1.50 19.61
C GLY A 269 19.95 2.58 20.56
N LEU A 270 20.38 3.84 20.43
CA LEU A 270 19.84 5.03 21.11
C LEU A 270 18.79 5.77 20.27
N CYS A 271 18.27 5.10 19.25
CA CYS A 271 17.17 5.55 18.42
C CYS A 271 16.00 4.57 18.54
N ASN A 272 14.81 5.11 18.72
CA ASN A 272 13.58 4.34 18.71
C ASN A 272 12.95 4.41 17.32
N ASP A 273 12.43 3.29 16.85
CA ASP A 273 11.62 3.26 15.64
C ASP A 273 10.36 4.08 15.88
N LEU A 274 10.20 5.14 15.09
CA LEU A 274 9.00 5.97 15.16
C LEU A 274 7.97 5.48 14.16
N ALA A 275 8.37 5.28 12.92
CA ALA A 275 7.45 4.85 11.88
C ALA A 275 8.19 4.09 10.78
N GLU A 276 7.60 2.98 10.36
CA GLU A 276 7.87 2.40 9.05
C GLU A 276 6.89 3.01 8.05
N MET A 277 7.42 3.59 6.97
CA MET A 277 6.63 4.20 5.92
C MET A 277 7.00 3.52 4.59
N LEU A 278 6.06 2.79 4.01
CA LEU A 278 6.18 2.38 2.61
C LEU A 278 6.31 3.62 1.73
N ALA A 279 7.02 3.50 0.60
CA ALA A 279 7.28 4.59 -0.34
C ALA A 279 6.04 5.03 -1.13
N MET A 280 4.97 5.37 -0.42
CA MET A 280 3.72 5.84 -0.99
C MET A 280 3.73 7.35 -1.16
N CYS A 281 3.31 7.81 -2.35
CA CYS A 281 3.10 9.24 -2.60
C CYS A 281 1.68 9.70 -2.32
N MET A 282 1.02 9.07 -1.36
CA MET A 282 -0.23 9.55 -0.80
C MET A 282 0.01 10.40 0.44
N ILE A 283 -0.91 11.31 0.70
CA ILE A 283 -0.99 11.98 2.01
C ILE A 283 -1.58 10.97 2.99
N VAL A 284 -0.86 10.71 4.07
CA VAL A 284 -1.37 9.98 5.23
C VAL A 284 -1.79 11.01 6.27
N GLU A 285 -3.10 11.20 6.43
CA GLU A 285 -3.68 12.08 7.43
C GLU A 285 -3.92 11.34 8.76
N PHE A 286 -3.57 12.00 9.87
CA PHE A 286 -3.88 11.52 11.21
C PHE A 286 -5.32 11.86 11.63
N PRO A 287 -5.94 11.11 12.56
CA PRO A 287 -7.31 11.35 13.02
C PRO A 287 -7.54 12.79 13.48
N GLU A 288 -8.71 13.38 13.19
CA GLU A 288 -9.01 14.80 13.49
C GLU A 288 -8.79 15.19 14.96
N VAL A 289 -8.90 14.24 15.88
CA VAL A 289 -8.75 14.44 17.34
C VAL A 289 -7.31 14.32 17.83
N ALA A 290 -6.35 13.86 17.02
CA ALA A 290 -4.99 13.58 17.46
C ALA A 290 -3.91 14.05 16.46
N GLY A 291 -2.78 14.52 16.97
CA GLY A 291 -1.64 14.98 16.16
C GLY A 291 -0.30 14.57 16.75
N TYR A 292 0.72 14.44 15.91
CA TYR A 292 2.07 14.07 16.35
C TYR A 292 2.82 15.30 16.90
N PRO A 293 3.28 15.30 18.15
CA PRO A 293 3.85 16.49 18.79
C PRO A 293 5.27 16.80 18.32
N VAL A 294 5.51 18.05 17.91
CA VAL A 294 6.83 18.59 17.55
C VAL A 294 7.05 19.97 18.21
N GLY A 295 8.30 20.44 18.30
CA GLY A 295 8.66 21.76 18.83
C GLY A 295 9.33 21.72 20.22
N ALA A 296 9.40 22.86 20.90
CA ALA A 296 10.27 23.08 22.07
C ALA A 296 10.08 22.11 23.26
N GLU A 297 8.87 21.56 23.44
CA GLU A 297 8.58 20.56 24.49
C GLU A 297 9.03 19.14 24.13
N SER A 298 9.48 18.93 22.88
CA SER A 298 9.96 17.64 22.42
C SER A 298 11.40 17.38 22.87
N ASN A 299 11.59 16.22 23.52
CA ASN A 299 12.91 15.69 23.83
C ASN A 299 13.65 15.15 22.59
N ILE A 300 12.97 15.08 21.43
CA ILE A 300 13.54 14.59 20.19
C ILE A 300 14.36 15.70 19.54
N LYS A 301 15.66 15.45 19.33
CA LYS A 301 16.57 16.41 18.71
C LYS A 301 17.00 16.00 17.30
N TYR A 302 16.93 14.71 16.99
CA TYR A 302 17.32 14.18 15.70
C TYR A 302 16.33 13.13 15.22
N TYR A 303 16.13 13.14 13.90
CA TYR A 303 15.44 12.11 13.16
C TYR A 303 16.44 11.41 12.25
N VAL A 304 16.28 10.11 12.06
CA VAL A 304 17.06 9.35 11.07
C VAL A 304 16.11 8.72 10.09
N ILE A 305 16.32 8.99 8.81
CA ILE A 305 15.66 8.25 7.74
C ILE A 305 16.58 7.12 7.32
N GLN A 306 16.13 5.88 7.45
CA GLN A 306 16.74 4.72 6.79
C GLN A 306 15.96 4.45 5.50
N MET A 307 16.59 4.73 4.37
CA MET A 307 16.02 4.48 3.05
C MET A 307 16.45 3.10 2.53
N HIS A 308 15.49 2.32 2.03
CA HIS A 308 15.76 1.09 1.29
C HIS A 308 15.53 1.34 -0.20
N TYR A 309 16.62 1.23 -0.97
CA TYR A 309 16.61 1.27 -2.42
C TYR A 309 16.68 -0.15 -2.99
N ASP A 310 15.72 -0.49 -3.85
CA ASP A 310 15.66 -1.74 -4.62
C ASP A 310 16.04 -1.46 -6.08
N ASN A 311 17.17 -1.98 -6.54
CA ASN A 311 17.73 -1.72 -7.87
C ASN A 311 18.05 -3.06 -8.57
N PRO A 312 17.02 -3.88 -8.87
CA PRO A 312 17.20 -5.23 -9.41
C PRO A 312 17.92 -5.22 -10.78
N HIS A 313 17.83 -4.11 -11.52
CA HIS A 313 18.49 -3.92 -12.81
C HIS A 313 19.90 -3.32 -12.69
N ARG A 314 20.38 -3.05 -11.46
CA ARG A 314 21.73 -2.53 -11.17
C ARG A 314 22.09 -1.30 -11.99
N ILE A 315 21.12 -0.41 -12.18
CA ILE A 315 21.28 0.81 -12.97
C ILE A 315 22.22 1.76 -12.22
N ALA A 316 23.30 2.18 -12.87
CA ALA A 316 24.28 3.11 -12.31
C ALA A 316 23.87 4.58 -12.48
N ASN A 317 24.56 5.47 -11.77
CA ASN A 317 24.42 6.94 -11.88
C ASN A 317 23.03 7.50 -11.54
N ARG A 318 22.24 6.74 -10.78
CA ARG A 318 20.95 7.21 -10.27
C ARG A 318 21.15 8.07 -9.03
N ARG A 319 20.48 9.21 -9.01
CA ARG A 319 20.53 10.14 -7.89
C ARG A 319 19.15 10.32 -7.30
N ASP A 320 19.06 10.27 -5.98
CA ASP A 320 17.81 10.39 -5.24
C ASP A 320 17.78 11.68 -4.41
N SER A 321 16.66 12.39 -4.52
CA SER A 321 16.33 13.56 -3.70
C SER A 321 14.96 13.45 -3.03
N THR A 322 14.52 12.22 -2.75
CA THR A 322 13.25 11.92 -2.07
C THR A 322 13.09 12.75 -0.78
N SER A 323 11.90 13.28 -0.55
CA SER A 323 11.57 14.04 0.66
C SER A 323 10.45 13.36 1.44
N LEU A 324 10.61 13.29 2.77
CA LEU A 324 9.49 13.04 3.68
C LEU A 324 8.97 14.39 4.20
N ARG A 325 7.74 14.74 3.82
CA ARG A 325 7.06 15.98 4.19
C ARG A 325 6.11 15.77 5.35
N PHE A 326 6.13 16.69 6.31
CA PHE A 326 5.19 16.75 7.42
C PHE A 326 4.38 18.04 7.39
N TYR A 327 3.06 17.93 7.47
CA TYR A 327 2.13 19.06 7.50
C TYR A 327 1.72 19.39 8.92
N LEU A 328 1.81 20.66 9.28
CA LEU A 328 1.46 21.17 10.60
C LEU A 328 0.00 21.64 10.64
N GLY A 329 -0.68 21.28 11.72
CA GLY A 329 -1.98 21.84 12.07
C GLY A 329 -1.86 23.33 12.40
N LYS A 330 -2.95 24.06 12.12
CA LYS A 330 -3.12 25.45 12.55
C LYS A 330 -3.30 25.54 14.07
N GLU A 331 -3.99 24.56 14.65
CA GLU A 331 -4.28 24.44 16.09
C GLU A 331 -3.78 23.10 16.64
N LEU A 332 -3.61 23.03 17.96
CA LEU A 332 -3.37 21.75 18.65
C LEU A 332 -4.65 20.92 18.66
N ARG A 333 -4.51 19.62 18.34
CA ARG A 333 -5.57 18.62 18.50
C ARG A 333 -5.63 18.15 19.95
N GLN A 334 -6.74 17.48 20.31
CA GLN A 334 -7.02 17.09 21.69
C GLN A 334 -5.98 16.11 22.26
N TYR A 335 -5.46 15.19 21.46
CA TYR A 335 -4.55 14.14 21.90
C TYR A 335 -3.22 14.17 21.14
N ASP A 336 -2.16 13.74 21.83
CA ASP A 336 -0.87 13.46 21.20
C ASP A 336 -0.84 12.06 20.62
N ILE A 337 -0.24 11.92 19.44
CA ILE A 337 0.10 10.64 18.84
C ILE A 337 1.49 10.24 19.32
N GLY A 338 1.61 8.98 19.70
CA GLY A 338 2.89 8.31 19.94
C GLY A 338 2.94 6.98 19.22
N TYR A 339 4.13 6.43 19.11
CA TYR A 339 4.38 5.12 18.51
C TYR A 339 5.03 4.21 19.55
N PHE A 340 4.69 2.93 19.49
CA PHE A 340 5.41 1.90 20.23
C PHE A 340 5.53 0.67 19.34
N THR A 341 6.72 0.08 19.35
CA THR A 341 6.97 -1.18 18.65
C THR A 341 6.69 -2.33 19.61
N PHE A 342 5.98 -3.33 19.13
CA PHE A 342 5.68 -4.55 19.86
C PHE A 342 6.03 -5.76 19.01
N GLY A 343 6.82 -6.68 19.55
CA GLY A 343 7.26 -7.85 18.80
C GLY A 343 8.48 -8.50 19.44
N LEU A 344 9.13 -9.38 18.67
CA LEU A 344 10.42 -9.94 19.03
C LEU A 344 11.52 -9.11 18.38
N VAL A 345 12.59 -8.86 19.12
CA VAL A 345 13.79 -8.21 18.56
C VAL A 345 14.39 -9.14 17.50
N ALA A 346 14.76 -8.58 16.35
CA ALA A 346 15.43 -9.29 15.26
C ALA A 346 16.87 -9.64 15.66
N ASP A 347 17.00 -10.62 16.54
CA ASP A 347 18.26 -11.20 16.98
C ASP A 347 18.40 -12.63 16.43
N PRO A 348 19.61 -13.10 16.05
CA PRO A 348 19.81 -14.45 15.54
C PRO A 348 19.35 -15.56 16.50
N THR A 349 19.16 -15.26 17.79
CA THR A 349 18.62 -16.19 18.79
C THR A 349 17.12 -15.99 19.08
N GLY A 350 16.50 -14.91 18.59
CA GLY A 350 15.13 -14.52 18.95
C GLY A 350 14.03 -15.16 18.08
N ILE A 351 14.32 -15.48 16.82
CA ILE A 351 13.35 -16.05 15.88
C ILE A 351 13.99 -17.24 15.13
N ALA A 352 13.55 -18.46 15.46
CA ALA A 352 14.00 -19.69 14.81
C ALA A 352 12.80 -20.51 14.31
N ILE A 353 12.63 -20.56 12.98
CA ILE A 353 11.56 -21.32 12.32
C ILE A 353 12.17 -22.64 11.79
N PRO A 354 11.68 -23.82 12.22
CA PRO A 354 12.17 -25.08 11.70
C PRO A 354 11.93 -25.21 10.19
N PRO A 355 12.86 -25.82 9.42
CA PRO A 355 12.67 -26.02 8.00
C PRO A 355 11.54 -27.02 7.72
N ARG A 356 10.79 -26.81 6.63
CA ARG A 356 9.75 -27.73 6.09
C ARG A 356 8.52 -27.93 6.98
N VAL A 357 8.19 -26.95 7.81
CA VAL A 357 6.90 -26.90 8.50
C VAL A 357 5.90 -26.07 7.69
N ASN A 358 4.64 -26.51 7.63
CA ASN A 358 3.60 -25.80 6.89
C ASN A 358 3.12 -24.52 7.61
N GLU A 359 3.18 -24.53 8.94
CA GLU A 359 2.80 -23.44 9.82
C GLU A 359 3.63 -23.51 11.10
N PHE A 360 4.09 -22.36 11.59
CA PHE A 360 4.80 -22.23 12.84
C PHE A 360 4.42 -20.91 13.50
N VAL A 361 3.83 -20.99 14.69
CA VAL A 361 3.32 -19.82 15.42
C VAL A 361 4.41 -19.28 16.34
N ILE A 362 4.58 -17.97 16.33
CA ILE A 362 5.50 -17.24 17.20
C ILE A 362 4.69 -16.22 18.00
N ASP A 363 4.70 -16.39 19.32
CA ASP A 363 3.99 -15.51 20.23
C ASP A 363 4.94 -14.51 20.90
N SER A 364 4.50 -13.26 21.01
CA SER A 364 5.13 -12.23 21.83
C SER A 364 4.09 -11.60 22.75
N TYR A 365 4.51 -11.12 23.92
CA TYR A 365 3.62 -10.57 24.95
C TYR A 365 4.18 -9.30 25.57
N CYS A 366 3.33 -8.32 25.85
CA CYS A 366 3.67 -7.12 26.61
C CYS A 366 3.21 -7.34 28.05
N PRO A 367 4.14 -7.61 29.00
CA PRO A 367 3.75 -7.96 30.35
C PRO A 367 3.14 -6.74 31.07
N ALA A 368 2.26 -7.00 32.05
CA ALA A 368 1.61 -5.95 32.82
C ALA A 368 2.58 -4.97 33.50
N ILE A 369 3.81 -5.39 33.78
CA ILE A 369 4.85 -4.50 34.33
C ILE A 369 5.32 -3.45 33.32
N ALA A 370 5.31 -3.76 32.02
CA ALA A 370 5.68 -2.82 30.97
C ALA A 370 4.55 -1.81 30.71
N THR A 371 3.29 -2.26 30.73
CA THR A 371 2.13 -1.37 30.54
C THR A 371 1.88 -0.42 31.73
N LYS A 372 2.51 -0.64 32.90
CA LYS A 372 2.51 0.34 34.01
C LYS A 372 3.13 1.69 33.63
N ASN A 373 3.94 1.75 32.58
CA ASN A 373 4.50 3.01 32.07
C ASN A 373 3.52 3.80 31.20
N PHE A 374 2.33 3.26 30.91
CA PHE A 374 1.29 3.98 30.18
C PHE A 374 0.54 4.96 31.10
N PRO A 375 -0.08 6.01 30.52
CA PRO A 375 -0.94 6.91 31.28
C PRO A 375 -2.04 6.15 32.03
N GLU A 376 -2.41 6.63 33.23
CA GLU A 376 -3.50 6.02 34.02
C GLU A 376 -4.84 6.02 33.27
N SER A 377 -5.04 6.97 32.37
CA SER A 377 -6.20 7.04 31.47
C SER A 377 -6.20 5.98 30.36
N GLY A 378 -5.11 5.21 30.24
CA GLY A 378 -4.88 4.28 29.14
C GLY A 378 -4.44 4.97 27.85
N ILE A 379 -4.34 4.17 26.79
CA ILE A 379 -4.03 4.59 25.43
C ILE A 379 -5.11 4.10 24.46
N THR A 380 -5.26 4.76 23.32
CA THR A 380 -6.11 4.31 22.22
C THR A 380 -5.24 3.95 21.02
N VAL A 381 -5.29 2.69 20.58
CA VAL A 381 -4.57 2.25 19.37
C VAL A 381 -5.38 2.68 18.14
N ILE A 382 -4.83 3.61 17.37
CA ILE A 382 -5.44 4.18 16.16
C ILE A 382 -4.85 3.64 14.85
N SER A 383 -3.78 2.85 14.94
CA SER A 383 -3.09 2.26 13.79
C SER A 383 -2.17 1.14 14.28
N ALA A 384 -1.96 0.14 13.44
CA ALA A 384 -0.98 -0.92 13.65
C ALA A 384 -0.33 -1.29 12.31
N PHE A 385 0.99 -1.38 12.29
CA PHE A 385 1.77 -1.78 11.12
C PHE A 385 2.51 -3.08 11.44
N PRO A 386 2.07 -4.23 10.92
CA PRO A 386 2.79 -5.48 11.09
C PRO A 386 3.97 -5.55 10.12
N HIS A 387 5.13 -5.96 10.64
CA HIS A 387 6.35 -6.15 9.87
C HIS A 387 6.81 -7.61 9.97
N THR A 388 7.02 -8.26 8.82
CA THR A 388 7.60 -9.61 8.74
C THR A 388 8.44 -9.76 7.46
N HIS A 389 9.41 -10.68 7.47
CA HIS A 389 10.08 -11.11 6.24
C HIS A 389 9.18 -12.06 5.40
N LEU A 390 9.74 -12.60 4.32
CA LEU A 390 9.04 -13.35 3.26
C LEU A 390 8.15 -14.53 3.71
N GLN A 391 8.43 -15.12 4.88
CA GLN A 391 7.69 -16.29 5.39
C GLN A 391 6.56 -15.91 6.36
N GLY A 392 6.47 -14.64 6.75
CA GLY A 392 5.52 -14.20 7.76
C GLY A 392 4.09 -14.18 7.27
N LYS A 393 3.18 -14.59 8.15
CA LYS A 393 1.74 -14.33 8.09
C LYS A 393 1.35 -13.79 9.46
N PHE A 394 0.61 -12.68 9.53
CA PHE A 394 0.25 -12.07 10.81
C PHE A 394 -1.25 -12.19 11.09
N ASN A 395 -1.59 -12.38 12.36
CA ASN A 395 -2.93 -12.24 12.91
C ASN A 395 -2.82 -11.37 14.17
N LEU A 396 -3.37 -10.15 14.16
CA LEU A 396 -3.37 -9.28 15.34
C LEU A 396 -4.63 -9.57 16.18
N HIS A 397 -4.47 -9.88 17.47
CA HIS A 397 -5.58 -10.09 18.40
C HIS A 397 -5.45 -9.12 19.57
N VAL A 398 -6.41 -8.21 19.72
CA VAL A 398 -6.51 -7.30 20.86
C VAL A 398 -7.47 -7.91 21.87
N GLN A 399 -6.95 -8.58 22.90
CA GLN A 399 -7.76 -9.07 24.01
C GLN A 399 -7.80 -8.03 25.14
N LYS A 400 -8.99 -7.86 25.73
CA LYS A 400 -9.26 -6.92 26.83
C LYS A 400 -8.80 -7.44 28.17
#